data_AF-A0A925VID9-F1
#
_entry.id   AF-A0A925VID9-F1
#
_cell.length_a   1.000
_cell.length_b   1.000
_cell.length_c   1.000
_cell.angle_alpha   90.00
_cell.angle_beta   90.00
_cell.angle_gamma   90.00
#
_symmetry.space_group_name_H-M   'P 1'
#
loop_
_entity.id
_entity.type
_entity.pdbx_description
1 polymer ?
#
loop_
_entity_poly.entity_id
_entity_poly.type
_entity_poly.pdbx_seq_one_letter_code
_entity_poly.pdbx_strand_id
1 'polypeptide(L)'
;MQIIYAAAHAQHDPPFEFLDGALTPYHEAPRRAEIIRAAIERAGVGPLVAPSEHGIEPVLAVHTAEYLAFFERAYERWVEAGGAPAGVLPSTFALRRFARHSPDGLGEPGYYCFDLSGV
;
A
#
# COMPACT_ATOMS: atom_id res chain seq x y z
N MET A 1 -9.06 -24.48 -12.73
CA MET A 1 -7.97 -23.58 -12.28
C MET A 1 -8.25 -23.19 -10.84
N GLN A 2 -7.27 -23.15 -9.95
CA GLN A 2 -7.49 -22.66 -8.57
C GLN A 2 -7.40 -21.12 -8.56
N ILE A 3 -8.22 -20.47 -7.72
CA ILE A 3 -8.23 -19.02 -7.54
C ILE A 3 -7.82 -18.73 -6.10
N ILE A 4 -6.72 -18.01 -5.89
CA ILE A 4 -6.26 -17.65 -4.55
C ILE A 4 -6.85 -16.29 -4.18
N TYR A 5 -7.54 -16.23 -3.03
CA TYR A 5 -8.24 -15.03 -2.57
C TYR A 5 -8.06 -14.85 -1.07
N ALA A 6 -7.67 -13.64 -0.65
CA ALA A 6 -7.45 -13.29 0.75
C ALA A 6 -8.35 -12.12 1.14
N ALA A 7 -9.38 -12.36 1.96
CA ALA A 7 -10.34 -11.33 2.36
C ALA A 7 -9.70 -10.14 3.13
N ALA A 8 -8.48 -10.32 3.66
CA ALA A 8 -7.71 -9.27 4.33
C ALA A 8 -7.41 -8.06 3.42
N HIS A 9 -7.48 -8.20 2.09
CA HIS A 9 -7.33 -7.06 1.15
C HIS A 9 -8.26 -5.89 1.51
N ALA A 10 -9.45 -6.17 2.04
CA ALA A 10 -10.45 -5.17 2.36
C ALA A 10 -10.10 -4.28 3.56
N GLN A 11 -9.02 -4.60 4.28
CA GLN A 11 -8.49 -3.75 5.36
C GLN A 11 -7.75 -2.53 4.82
N HIS A 12 -7.31 -2.59 3.56
CA HIS A 12 -6.72 -1.46 2.84
C HIS A 12 -7.82 -0.69 2.11
N ASP A 13 -8.39 0.31 2.78
CA ASP A 13 -9.45 1.19 2.23
C ASP A 13 -9.16 2.67 2.53
N PRO A 14 -8.08 3.25 1.99
CA PRO A 14 -7.82 4.68 2.13
C PRO A 14 -9.00 5.51 1.57
N PRO A 15 -9.35 6.64 2.21
CA PRO A 15 -10.50 7.44 1.76
C PRO A 15 -10.24 8.19 0.44
N PHE A 16 -8.97 8.47 0.12
CA PHE A 16 -8.58 9.26 -1.04
C PHE A 16 -7.14 8.99 -1.48
N GLU A 17 -6.85 9.37 -2.72
CA GLU A 17 -5.52 9.51 -3.31
C GLU A 17 -5.36 10.94 -3.85
N PHE A 18 -4.11 11.39 -4.05
CA PHE A 18 -3.85 12.67 -4.69
C PHE A 18 -3.47 12.46 -6.16
N LEU A 19 -4.37 12.85 -7.06
CA LEU A 19 -4.21 12.72 -8.51
C LEU A 19 -4.46 14.07 -9.18
N ASP A 20 -3.62 14.41 -10.16
CA ASP A 20 -3.75 15.61 -11.00
C ASP A 20 -4.00 16.92 -10.23
N GLY A 21 -3.43 17.04 -9.02
CA GLY A 21 -3.53 18.24 -8.19
C GLY A 21 -4.72 18.28 -7.22
N ALA A 22 -5.48 17.19 -7.09
CA ALA A 22 -6.66 17.13 -6.22
C ALA A 22 -6.75 15.82 -5.42
N LEU A 23 -7.39 15.89 -4.25
CA LEU A 23 -7.84 14.71 -3.53
C LEU A 23 -9.02 14.09 -4.27
N THR A 24 -8.87 12.83 -4.65
CA THR A 24 -9.85 12.04 -5.41
C THR A 24 -10.20 10.79 -4.60
N PRO A 25 -11.46 10.29 -4.63
CA PRO A 25 -11.78 9.01 -4.02
C PRO A 25 -10.85 7.91 -4.50
N TYR A 26 -10.40 7.04 -3.59
CA TYR A 26 -9.43 6.00 -3.90
C TYR A 26 -9.95 5.03 -4.95
N HIS A 27 -9.31 4.96 -6.11
CA HIS A 27 -9.77 4.10 -7.20
C HIS A 27 -9.50 2.61 -6.92
N GLU A 28 -8.38 2.29 -6.28
CA GLU A 28 -7.99 0.92 -5.90
C GLU A 28 -8.75 0.39 -4.66
N ALA A 29 -10.05 0.70 -4.57
CA ALA A 29 -10.90 0.34 -3.45
C ALA A 29 -11.21 -1.17 -3.37
N PRO A 30 -11.55 -1.71 -2.17
CA PRO A 30 -11.90 -3.12 -1.95
C PRO A 30 -12.98 -3.68 -2.88
N ARG A 31 -13.90 -2.81 -3.33
CA ARG A 31 -14.97 -3.16 -4.28
C ARG A 31 -14.43 -3.79 -5.58
N ARG A 32 -13.22 -3.43 -6.03
CA ARG A 32 -12.64 -4.00 -7.25
C ARG A 32 -12.44 -5.51 -7.14
N ALA A 33 -11.89 -5.97 -6.02
CA ALA A 33 -11.69 -7.39 -5.76
C ALA A 33 -13.02 -8.14 -5.70
N GLU A 34 -14.07 -7.55 -5.11
CA GLU A 34 -15.41 -8.14 -5.07
C GLU A 34 -16.07 -8.25 -6.45
N ILE A 35 -15.91 -7.24 -7.31
CA ILE A 35 -16.41 -7.29 -8.69
C ILE A 35 -15.73 -8.43 -9.45
N ILE A 36 -14.41 -8.55 -9.32
CA ILE A 36 -13.62 -9.60 -9.98
C ILE A 36 -14.00 -10.97 -9.44
N ARG A 37 -14.07 -11.14 -8.12
CA ARG A 37 -14.50 -12.39 -7.46
C ARG A 37 -15.86 -12.84 -7.99
N ALA A 38 -16.85 -11.94 -7.98
CA ALA A 38 -18.19 -12.27 -8.46
C ALA A 38 -18.20 -12.63 -9.96
N ALA A 39 -17.36 -12.00 -10.79
CA ALA A 39 -17.23 -12.35 -12.19
C ALA A 39 -16.61 -13.75 -12.40
N ILE A 40 -15.57 -14.08 -11.64
CA ILE A 40 -14.92 -15.41 -11.63
C ILE A 40 -15.92 -16.50 -11.22
N GLU A 41 -16.68 -16.25 -10.15
CA GLU A 41 -17.71 -17.17 -9.65
C GLU A 41 -18.81 -17.40 -10.71
N ARG A 42 -19.33 -16.33 -11.32
CA ARG A 42 -20.35 -16.44 -12.40
C ARG A 42 -19.83 -17.21 -13.61
N ALA A 43 -18.56 -17.06 -13.95
CA ALA A 43 -17.95 -17.74 -15.08
C ALA A 43 -17.57 -19.20 -14.77
N GLY A 44 -17.66 -19.65 -13.51
CA GLY A 44 -17.34 -21.03 -13.13
C GLY A 44 -15.88 -21.41 -13.36
N VAL A 45 -14.95 -20.45 -13.26
CA VAL A 45 -13.52 -20.64 -13.60
C VAL A 45 -12.84 -21.69 -12.71
N GLY A 46 -13.24 -21.76 -11.45
CA GLY A 46 -12.78 -22.75 -10.48
C GLY A 46 -12.97 -22.31 -9.03
N PRO A 47 -12.53 -23.13 -8.07
CA PRO A 47 -12.75 -22.86 -6.65
C PRO A 47 -11.88 -21.71 -6.15
N LEU A 48 -12.45 -20.90 -5.26
CA LEU A 48 -11.71 -19.96 -4.43
C LEU A 48 -11.07 -20.69 -3.25
N VAL A 49 -9.80 -20.41 -3.01
CA VAL A 49 -9.00 -21.00 -1.94
C VAL A 49 -8.26 -19.87 -1.21
N ALA A 50 -8.17 -19.96 0.12
CA ALA A 50 -7.37 -19.03 0.90
C ALA A 50 -5.86 -19.25 0.62
N PRO A 51 -5.03 -18.21 0.67
CA PRO A 51 -3.59 -18.37 0.56
C PRO A 51 -3.03 -19.17 1.75
N SER A 52 -1.92 -19.88 1.53
CA SER A 52 -1.06 -20.34 2.62
C SER A 52 -0.18 -19.19 3.13
N GLU A 53 0.24 -19.27 4.38
CA GLU A 53 1.29 -18.38 4.89
C GLU A 53 2.64 -18.78 4.29
N HIS A 54 3.41 -17.77 3.86
CA HIS A 54 4.70 -17.97 3.19
C HIS A 54 5.89 -17.36 3.94
N GLY A 55 5.65 -16.69 5.07
CA GLY A 55 6.69 -15.94 5.78
C GLY A 55 7.11 -14.66 5.05
N ILE A 56 8.10 -13.97 5.60
CA ILE A 56 8.63 -12.70 5.06
C ILE A 56 9.77 -12.92 4.06
N GLU A 57 10.39 -14.10 4.09
CA GLU A 57 11.56 -14.47 3.31
C GLU A 57 11.36 -14.27 1.79
N PRO A 58 10.22 -14.65 1.18
CA PRO A 58 9.99 -14.38 -0.24
C PRO A 58 9.93 -12.88 -0.59
N VAL A 59 9.48 -12.04 0.35
CA VAL A 59 9.41 -10.58 0.17
C VAL A 59 10.81 -9.96 0.33
N LEU A 60 11.59 -10.44 1.30
CA LEU A 60 12.99 -10.03 1.50
C LEU A 60 13.92 -10.45 0.35
N ALA A 61 13.54 -11.46 -0.43
CA ALA A 61 14.29 -11.85 -1.62
C ALA A 61 14.29 -10.76 -2.71
N VAL A 62 13.36 -9.81 -2.66
CA VAL A 62 13.19 -8.73 -3.66
C VAL A 62 13.28 -7.32 -3.07
N HIS A 63 12.91 -7.13 -1.80
CA HIS A 63 12.96 -5.85 -1.10
C HIS A 63 14.02 -5.83 0.00
N THR A 64 14.62 -4.66 0.23
CA THR A 64 15.55 -4.50 1.36
C THR A 64 14.82 -4.54 2.69
N ALA A 65 15.51 -4.96 3.75
CA ALA A 65 14.92 -5.00 5.09
C ALA A 65 14.51 -3.60 5.58
N GLU A 66 15.28 -2.57 5.23
CA GLU A 66 15.00 -1.18 5.58
C GLU A 66 13.71 -0.67 4.93
N TYR A 67 13.46 -1.05 3.68
CA TYR A 67 12.23 -0.70 2.97
C TYR A 67 11.00 -1.34 3.64
N LEU A 68 11.08 -2.63 3.99
CA LEU A 68 9.98 -3.33 4.65
C LEU A 68 9.74 -2.80 6.08
N ALA A 69 10.81 -2.52 6.82
CA ALA A 69 10.71 -1.93 8.16
C ALA A 69 10.05 -0.53 8.15
N PHE A 70 10.22 0.23 7.06
CA PHE A 70 9.48 1.46 6.85
C PHE A 70 7.97 1.19 6.71
N PHE A 71 7.54 0.32 5.78
CA PHE A 71 6.10 0.07 5.57
C PHE A 71 5.40 -0.51 6.79
N GLU A 72 6.08 -1.33 7.58
CA GLU A 72 5.54 -1.87 8.82
C GLU A 72 5.13 -0.78 9.82
N ARG A 73 5.80 0.37 9.82
CA ARG A 73 5.63 1.43 10.83
C ARG A 73 5.28 2.80 10.25
N ALA A 74 5.12 2.91 8.94
CA ALA A 74 4.98 4.18 8.23
C ALA A 74 3.78 5.00 8.76
N TYR A 75 2.61 4.36 8.89
CA TYR A 75 1.40 5.03 9.40
C TYR A 75 1.57 5.53 10.83
N GLU A 76 2.04 4.69 11.74
CA GLU A 76 2.23 5.03 13.15
C GLU A 76 3.20 6.21 13.28
N ARG A 77 4.37 6.12 12.65
CA ARG A 77 5.40 7.17 12.72
C ARG A 77 4.95 8.47 12.07
N TRP A 78 4.19 8.39 10.99
CA TRP A 78 3.61 9.56 10.33
C TRP A 78 2.65 10.30 11.26
N VAL A 79 1.70 9.58 11.87
CA VAL A 79 0.72 10.18 12.79
C VAL A 79 1.40 10.72 14.05
N GLU A 80 2.35 9.97 14.63
CA GLU A 80 3.14 10.42 15.78
C GLU A 80 3.94 11.71 15.49
N ALA A 81 4.44 11.86 14.25
CA ALA A 81 5.15 13.05 13.82
C ALA A 81 4.22 14.24 13.44
N GLY A 82 2.90 14.09 13.62
CA GLY A 82 1.90 15.14 13.36
C GLY A 82 1.32 15.12 11.95
N GLY A 83 1.52 14.03 11.20
CA GLY A 83 0.95 13.80 9.89
C GLY A 83 -0.57 13.57 9.94
N ALA A 84 -1.26 13.82 8.82
CA ALA A 84 -2.69 13.62 8.75
C ALA A 84 -3.08 12.13 8.89
N PRO A 85 -4.00 11.76 9.79
CA PRO A 85 -4.34 10.35 10.06
C PRO A 85 -5.14 9.69 8.93
N ALA A 86 -5.50 10.44 7.90
CA ALA A 86 -6.24 9.95 6.74
C ALA A 86 -5.38 9.16 5.74
N GLY A 87 -4.05 9.26 5.83
CA GLY A 87 -3.12 8.52 4.98
C GLY A 87 -1.73 9.13 4.97
N VAL A 88 -0.73 8.34 4.59
CA VAL A 88 0.66 8.80 4.46
C VAL A 88 0.82 9.44 3.08
N LEU A 89 0.88 10.77 3.04
CA LEU A 89 1.04 11.55 1.80
C LEU A 89 2.30 12.42 1.90
N PRO A 90 3.46 11.95 1.39
CA PRO A 90 4.74 12.65 1.55
C PRO A 90 4.72 14.06 0.96
N SER A 91 5.14 15.07 1.73
CA SER A 91 5.29 16.44 1.21
C SER A 91 6.62 16.71 0.52
N THR A 92 7.55 15.74 0.59
CA THR A 92 8.91 15.84 0.04
C THR A 92 9.26 14.55 -0.68
N PHE A 93 10.20 14.61 -1.63
CA PHE A 93 10.72 13.43 -2.32
C PHE A 93 12.24 13.46 -2.38
N ALA A 94 12.87 12.31 -2.16
CA ALA A 94 14.30 12.10 -2.22
C ALA A 94 14.79 12.08 -3.68
N LEU A 95 14.83 13.25 -4.32
CA LEU A 95 15.28 13.39 -5.71
C LEU A 95 16.77 13.04 -5.86
N ARG A 96 17.19 12.65 -7.07
CA ARG A 96 18.56 12.16 -7.39
C ARG A 96 19.73 12.95 -6.77
N ARG A 97 19.63 14.28 -6.64
CA ARG A 97 20.71 15.13 -6.06
C ARG A 97 20.57 15.38 -4.55
N PHE A 98 19.46 14.96 -3.97
CA PHE A 98 19.06 15.19 -2.57
C PHE A 98 18.57 13.91 -1.89
N ALA A 99 19.03 12.75 -2.36
CA ALA A 99 18.64 11.42 -1.88
C ALA A 99 19.23 11.11 -0.49
N ARG A 100 18.94 11.97 0.48
CA ARG A 100 19.28 11.76 1.88
C ARG A 100 18.07 11.15 2.58
N HIS A 101 18.30 10.04 3.25
CA HIS A 101 17.31 9.46 4.15
C HIS A 101 17.07 10.42 5.31
N SER A 102 15.80 10.78 5.53
CA SER A 102 15.37 11.48 6.74
C SER A 102 14.78 10.45 7.69
N PRO A 103 15.25 10.35 8.95
CA PRO A 103 14.63 9.47 9.95
C PRO A 103 13.37 10.09 10.58
N ASP A 104 12.98 11.31 10.18
CA ASP A 104 11.77 11.97 10.67
C ASP A 104 10.50 11.37 10.05
N GLY A 105 9.45 11.17 10.84
CA GLY A 105 8.22 10.51 10.39
C GLY A 105 7.47 11.23 9.25
N LEU A 106 7.64 12.55 9.09
CA LEU A 106 7.06 13.30 7.97
C LEU A 106 7.96 13.26 6.73
N GLY A 107 9.28 13.21 6.92
CA GLY A 107 10.27 13.21 5.84
C GLY A 107 10.61 11.83 5.27
N GLU A 108 10.55 10.78 6.10
CA GLU A 108 10.91 9.41 5.73
C GLU A 108 10.04 8.84 4.60
N PRO A 109 8.71 9.06 4.54
CA PRO A 109 7.91 8.63 3.40
C PRO A 109 8.39 9.22 2.07
N GLY A 110 8.98 10.42 2.09
CA GLY A 110 9.56 11.03 0.91
C GLY A 110 10.79 10.30 0.35
N TYR A 111 11.43 9.45 1.14
CA TYR A 111 12.55 8.61 0.70
C TYR A 111 12.07 7.29 0.08
N TYR A 112 11.03 6.68 0.64
CA TYR A 112 10.55 5.35 0.23
C TYR A 112 9.39 5.37 -0.76
N CYS A 113 8.67 6.48 -0.88
CA CYS A 113 7.61 6.68 -1.86
C CYS A 113 8.09 7.57 -3.02
N PHE A 114 7.46 7.43 -4.19
CA PHE A 114 7.84 8.17 -5.40
C PHE A 114 6.70 8.99 -6.02
N ASP A 115 5.49 8.88 -5.48
CA ASP A 115 4.32 9.69 -5.87
C ASP A 115 3.34 9.88 -4.69
N LEU A 116 2.15 10.40 -4.99
CA LEU A 116 1.08 10.69 -4.02
C LEU A 116 -0.22 9.91 -4.28
N SER A 117 -0.17 8.85 -5.07
CA SER A 117 -1.34 8.02 -5.39
C SER A 117 -1.85 7.17 -4.21
N GLY A 118 -1.40 7.50 -2.99
CA GLY A 118 -1.82 6.89 -1.73
C GLY A 118 -1.12 5.56 -1.46
N VAL A 119 -0.62 5.41 -0.24
CA VAL A 119 -0.19 4.12 0.34
C VAL A 119 -0.87 3.92 1.68
#